data_AF-A0A1V4MWH3-F1
#
_entry.id   AF-A0A1V4MWH3-F1
#
_cell.length_a   1.000
_cell.length_b   1.000
_cell.length_c   1.000
_cell.angle_alpha   90.00
_cell.angle_beta   90.00
_cell.angle_gamma   90.00
#
_symmetry.space_group_name_H-M   'P 1'
#
loop_
_entity.id
_entity.type
_entity.pdbx_description
1 polymer ?
#
loop_
_entity_poly.entity_id
_entity_poly.type
_entity_poly.pdbx_seq_one_letter_code
_entity_poly.pdbx_strand_id
1 'polypeptide(L)'
;MKLLVFFLLAASVAVCTADPVVDRTLDAPAGDITGLGLGGGYLRALDRTSETVYRMDPVTGAVSLSWAVTQTGTRIPTGLTFLNDCVFVAAGTATGTAACAYRYSSSGSYVSCFSQDC
;
A
#
# COMPACT_ATOMS: atom_id res chain seq x y z
N MET A 1 18.38 -45.50 -1.10
CA MET A 1 17.47 -44.46 -0.56
C MET A 1 18.18 -43.38 0.26
N LYS A 2 19.06 -43.69 1.22
CA LYS A 2 19.77 -42.69 2.05
C LYS A 2 20.69 -41.73 1.26
N LEU A 3 21.40 -42.21 0.24
CA LEU A 3 22.24 -41.35 -0.63
C LEU A 3 21.43 -40.38 -1.51
N LEU A 4 20.23 -40.80 -1.94
CA LEU A 4 19.37 -39.99 -2.82
C LEU A 4 18.78 -38.79 -2.06
N VAL A 5 18.38 -39.02 -0.80
CA VAL A 5 17.88 -37.96 0.10
C VAL A 5 18.99 -36.95 0.40
N PHE A 6 20.24 -37.39 0.56
CA PHE A 6 21.36 -36.49 0.81
C PHE A 6 21.68 -35.58 -0.39
N PHE A 7 21.58 -36.09 -1.62
CA PHE A 7 21.73 -35.30 -2.84
C PHE A 7 20.56 -34.31 -3.05
N LEU A 8 19.32 -34.72 -2.77
CA LEU A 8 18.15 -33.85 -2.81
C LEU A 8 18.20 -32.74 -1.74
N LEU A 9 18.74 -33.04 -0.56
CA LEU A 9 18.95 -32.06 0.50
C LEU A 9 20.08 -31.08 0.13
N ALA A 10 21.20 -31.56 -0.38
CA ALA A 10 22.31 -30.70 -0.82
C ALA A 10 21.92 -29.79 -2.00
N ALA A 11 21.11 -30.28 -2.94
CA ALA A 11 20.57 -29.49 -4.05
C ALA A 11 19.54 -28.44 -3.62
N SER A 12 18.86 -28.64 -2.49
CA SER A 12 17.92 -27.65 -1.93
C SER A 12 18.61 -26.56 -1.09
N VAL A 13 19.87 -26.76 -0.67
CA VAL A 13 20.71 -25.70 -0.06
C VAL A 13 21.45 -24.85 -1.11
N ALA A 14 21.27 -25.11 -2.41
CA ALA A 14 21.54 -24.11 -3.46
C ALA A 14 20.44 -23.02 -3.42
N VAL A 15 20.28 -22.42 -2.25
CA VAL A 15 19.37 -21.32 -1.98
C VAL A 15 19.95 -20.12 -2.69
N CYS A 16 19.24 -19.68 -3.73
CA CYS A 16 19.26 -18.35 -4.33
C CYS A 16 20.24 -17.37 -3.67
N THR A 17 21.48 -17.33 -4.15
CA THR A 17 22.48 -16.31 -3.79
C THR A 17 22.46 -15.15 -4.78
N ALA A 18 21.35 -14.92 -5.47
CA ALA A 18 21.24 -13.83 -6.42
C ALA A 18 21.16 -12.51 -5.64
N ASP A 19 21.88 -11.50 -6.13
CA ASP A 19 21.75 -10.15 -5.60
C ASP A 19 20.30 -9.67 -5.72
N PRO A 20 19.80 -8.84 -4.80
CA PRO A 20 18.49 -8.23 -4.93
C PRO A 20 18.46 -7.36 -6.19
N VAL A 21 17.55 -7.68 -7.11
CA VAL A 21 17.33 -6.93 -8.35
C VAL A 21 15.95 -6.27 -8.31
N VAL A 22 15.86 -5.05 -8.82
CA VAL A 22 14.57 -4.43 -9.12
C VAL A 22 13.97 -5.12 -10.33
N ASP A 23 12.95 -5.96 -10.11
CA ASP A 23 12.25 -6.67 -11.18
C ASP A 23 11.39 -5.72 -12.03
N ARG A 24 10.77 -4.72 -11.39
CA ARG A 24 9.90 -3.75 -12.05
C ARG A 24 9.87 -2.41 -11.34
N THR A 25 9.76 -1.36 -12.15
CA THR A 25 9.42 0.00 -11.72
C THR A 25 8.08 0.38 -12.33
N LEU A 26 7.21 0.99 -11.53
CA LEU A 26 5.95 1.57 -11.99
C LEU A 26 6.03 3.08 -11.84
N ASP A 27 5.57 3.82 -12.84
CA ASP A 27 5.50 5.28 -12.75
C ASP A 27 4.52 5.70 -11.66
N ALA A 28 4.92 6.67 -10.84
CA ALA A 28 4.06 7.23 -9.83
C ALA A 28 2.86 7.93 -10.51
N PRO A 29 1.62 7.70 -10.04
CA PRO A 29 0.44 8.29 -10.68
C PRO A 29 0.33 9.80 -10.42
N ALA A 30 1.11 10.35 -9.48
CA ALA A 30 1.18 11.75 -9.12
C ALA A 30 2.55 12.08 -8.49
N GLY A 31 2.77 13.36 -8.14
CA GLY A 31 4.09 13.90 -7.78
C GLY A 31 4.51 13.74 -6.32
N ASP A 32 3.61 13.36 -5.41
CA ASP A 32 3.84 13.39 -3.96
C ASP A 32 3.16 12.19 -3.28
N ILE A 33 3.55 10.99 -3.73
CA ILE A 33 3.06 9.72 -3.20
C ILE A 33 3.67 9.46 -1.82
N THR A 34 2.82 9.34 -0.81
CA THR A 34 3.23 9.15 0.59
C THR A 34 2.81 7.82 1.19
N GLY A 35 1.68 7.26 0.72
CA GLY A 35 1.16 5.98 1.19
C GLY A 35 1.02 4.95 0.08
N LEU A 36 1.38 3.70 0.37
CA LEU A 36 1.22 2.56 -0.54
C LEU A 36 0.50 1.41 0.17
N GLY A 37 -0.45 0.78 -0.52
CA GLY A 37 -1.12 -0.41 -0.01
C GLY A 37 -1.43 -1.41 -1.12
N LEU A 38 -1.09 -2.67 -0.90
CA LEU A 38 -1.35 -3.77 -1.83
C LEU A 38 -2.46 -4.66 -1.29
N GLY A 39 -3.45 -4.98 -2.11
CA GLY A 39 -4.48 -5.96 -1.76
C GLY A 39 -5.73 -5.91 -2.62
N GLY A 40 -6.52 -6.99 -2.59
CA GLY A 40 -7.68 -7.14 -3.46
C GLY A 40 -7.33 -7.12 -4.95
N GLY A 41 -6.11 -7.51 -5.32
CA GLY A 41 -5.60 -7.52 -6.70
C GLY A 41 -5.06 -6.19 -7.22
N TYR A 42 -4.99 -5.14 -6.38
CA TYR A 42 -4.56 -3.81 -6.82
C TYR A 42 -3.46 -3.24 -5.92
N LEU A 43 -2.55 -2.48 -6.53
CA LEU A 43 -1.70 -1.52 -5.83
C LEU A 43 -2.50 -0.23 -5.64
N ARG A 44 -2.39 0.41 -4.48
CA ARG A 44 -2.98 1.72 -4.22
C ARG A 44 -1.90 2.69 -3.80
N ALA A 45 -1.96 3.90 -4.34
CA ALA A 45 -1.04 4.98 -4.03
C ALA A 45 -1.82 6.20 -3.57
N LEU A 46 -1.42 6.77 -2.45
CA LEU A 46 -1.96 8.01 -1.89
C LEU A 46 -1.03 9.16 -2.24
N ASP A 47 -1.54 10.13 -2.99
CA ASP A 47 -0.89 11.41 -3.19
C ASP A 47 -1.33 12.39 -2.11
N ARG A 48 -0.36 12.97 -1.40
CA ARG A 48 -0.62 13.89 -0.28
C ARG A 48 -1.03 15.27 -0.77
N THR A 49 -0.47 15.76 -1.87
CA THR A 49 -0.74 17.11 -2.37
C THR A 49 -2.14 17.26 -2.94
N SER A 50 -2.58 16.29 -3.73
CA SER A 50 -3.93 16.24 -4.31
C SER A 50 -4.95 15.50 -3.45
N GLU A 51 -4.53 14.99 -2.28
CA GLU A 51 -5.35 14.20 -1.37
C GLU A 51 -6.15 13.11 -2.09
N THR A 52 -5.49 12.38 -2.99
CA THR A 52 -6.12 11.43 -3.89
C THR A 52 -5.51 10.04 -3.74
N VAL A 53 -6.38 9.04 -3.62
CA VAL A 53 -5.99 7.62 -3.73
C VAL A 53 -6.17 7.16 -5.17
N TYR A 54 -5.13 6.55 -5.72
CA TYR A 54 -5.12 5.93 -7.05
C TYR A 54 -5.08 4.41 -6.90
N ARG A 55 -5.98 3.69 -7.56
CA ARG A 55 -5.98 2.23 -7.65
C ARG A 55 -5.35 1.81 -8.97
N MET A 56 -4.18 1.21 -8.88
CA MET A 56 -3.33 0.83 -9.99
C MET A 56 -3.30 -0.68 -10.19
N ASP A 57 -3.20 -1.09 -11.45
CA ASP A 57 -2.79 -2.44 -11.80
C ASP A 57 -1.32 -2.65 -11.35
N PRO A 58 -1.02 -3.68 -10.54
CA PRO A 58 0.30 -3.89 -9.97
C PRO A 58 1.34 -4.42 -10.97
N VAL A 59 0.93 -4.77 -12.19
CA VAL A 59 1.80 -5.27 -13.25
C VAL A 59 2.19 -4.16 -14.22
N THR A 60 1.23 -3.32 -14.59
CA THR A 60 1.37 -2.32 -15.65
C THR A 60 1.45 -0.89 -15.11
N GLY A 61 1.02 -0.66 -13.87
CA GLY A 61 0.92 0.69 -13.29
C GLY A 61 -0.31 1.48 -13.77
N ALA A 62 -1.16 0.91 -14.63
CA ALA A 62 -2.32 1.59 -15.15
C ALA A 62 -3.33 1.93 -14.04
N VAL A 63 -3.76 3.21 -13.97
CA VAL A 63 -4.77 3.66 -13.01
C VAL A 63 -6.15 3.23 -13.49
N SER A 64 -6.87 2.46 -12.67
CA SER A 64 -8.23 1.96 -12.96
C SER A 64 -9.34 2.75 -12.25
N LEU A 65 -8.99 3.44 -11.15
CA LEU A 65 -9.91 4.22 -10.33
C LEU A 65 -9.10 5.22 -9.49
N SER A 66 -9.69 6.38 -9.21
CA SER A 66 -9.17 7.31 -8.20
C SER A 66 -10.30 8.00 -7.45
N TRP A 67 -10.02 8.43 -6.22
CA TRP A 67 -10.96 9.22 -5.41
C TRP A 67 -10.23 10.12 -4.42
N ALA A 68 -10.85 11.25 -4.10
CA ALA A 68 -10.33 12.19 -3.10
C ALA A 68 -10.66 11.74 -1.67
N VAL A 69 -9.76 11.98 -0.73
CA VAL A 69 -9.92 11.66 0.70
C VAL A 69 -10.39 12.88 1.50
N THR A 70 -11.55 13.42 1.16
CA THR A 70 -12.02 14.73 1.66
C THR A 70 -12.34 14.79 3.16
N GLN A 71 -12.42 13.65 3.85
CA GLN A 71 -12.78 13.57 5.27
C GLN A 71 -11.62 13.90 6.22
N THR A 72 -10.40 14.02 5.72
CA THR A 72 -9.19 14.37 6.51
C THR A 72 -9.27 15.80 7.08
N GLY A 73 -9.98 16.70 6.39
CA GLY A 73 -10.12 18.10 6.80
C GLY A 73 -8.78 18.81 6.82
N THR A 74 -8.32 19.26 7.99
CA THR A 74 -7.00 19.90 8.15
C THR A 74 -5.85 18.92 8.38
N ARG A 75 -6.13 17.61 8.44
CA ARG A 75 -5.10 16.58 8.62
C ARG A 75 -4.44 16.26 7.30
N ILE A 76 -3.15 15.98 7.37
CA ILE A 76 -2.31 15.63 6.24
C ILE A 76 -2.35 14.09 6.10
N PRO A 77 -2.90 13.55 5.00
CA PRO A 77 -2.87 12.12 4.74
C PRO A 77 -1.45 11.69 4.34
N THR A 78 -0.92 10.68 5.01
CA THR A 78 0.48 10.25 4.83
C THR A 78 0.65 8.75 4.71
N GLY A 79 -0.24 7.95 5.30
CA GLY A 79 -0.17 6.49 5.25
C GLY A 79 -1.37 5.90 4.52
N LEU A 80 -1.18 4.78 3.84
CA LEU A 80 -2.25 4.01 3.23
C LEU A 80 -2.02 2.51 3.44
N THR A 81 -3.07 1.74 3.72
CA THR A 81 -3.02 0.27 3.67
C THR A 81 -4.35 -0.31 3.19
N PHE A 82 -4.35 -1.59 2.82
CA PHE A 82 -5.55 -2.32 2.44
C PHE A 82 -5.72 -3.54 3.34
N LEU A 83 -6.90 -3.68 3.94
CA LEU A 83 -7.24 -4.82 4.80
C LEU A 83 -8.75 -5.05 4.79
N ASN A 84 -9.19 -6.31 4.75
CA ASN A 84 -10.61 -6.70 4.85
C ASN A 84 -11.53 -5.91 3.89
N ASP A 85 -11.14 -5.86 2.62
CA ASP A 85 -11.85 -5.15 1.55
C ASP A 85 -12.04 -3.63 1.79
N CYS A 86 -11.18 -3.06 2.64
CA CYS A 86 -11.18 -1.64 2.97
C CYS A 86 -9.82 -1.01 2.71
N VAL A 87 -9.86 0.26 2.32
CA VAL A 87 -8.68 1.11 2.25
C VAL A 87 -8.64 1.96 3.51
N PHE A 88 -7.52 1.94 4.22
CA PHE A 88 -7.30 2.79 5.38
C PHE A 88 -6.27 3.84 5.01
N VAL A 89 -6.61 5.11 5.28
CA VAL A 89 -5.72 6.25 5.10
C VAL A 89 -5.42 6.85 6.47
N ALA A 90 -4.16 6.84 6.88
CA ALA A 90 -3.72 7.50 8.09
C ALA A 90 -3.47 8.98 7.80
N ALA A 91 -4.07 9.86 8.58
CA ALA A 91 -3.85 11.29 8.49
C ALA A 91 -3.68 11.91 9.88
N GLY A 92 -2.75 12.84 10.00
CA GLY A 92 -2.42 13.53 11.25
C GLY A 92 -2.20 15.01 11.06
N THR A 93 -2.01 15.74 12.15
CA THR A 93 -1.58 17.14 12.08
C THR A 93 -0.05 17.24 11.98
N ALA A 94 0.46 18.39 11.57
CA ALA A 94 1.91 18.64 11.53
C ALA A 94 2.60 18.48 12.90
N THR A 95 1.84 18.59 13.99
CA THR A 95 2.32 18.42 15.37
C THR A 95 2.19 16.99 15.89
N GLY A 96 1.67 16.04 15.09
CA GLY A 96 1.52 14.64 15.47
C GLY A 96 0.38 14.36 16.47
N THR A 97 -0.53 15.31 16.68
CA THR A 97 -1.71 15.17 17.55
C THR A 97 -2.98 14.98 16.73
N ALA A 98 -4.01 14.36 17.31
CA ALA A 98 -5.30 14.13 16.69
C ALA A 98 -5.22 13.25 15.43
N ALA A 99 -4.34 12.24 15.41
CA ALA A 99 -4.19 11.35 14.27
C ALA A 99 -5.41 10.43 14.14
N CYS A 100 -5.87 10.22 12.91
CA CYS A 100 -7.01 9.37 12.60
C CYS A 100 -6.69 8.44 11.43
N ALA A 101 -7.18 7.21 11.51
CA ALA A 101 -7.25 6.29 10.38
C ALA A 101 -8.65 6.34 9.76
N TYR A 102 -8.71 6.80 8.52
CA TYR A 102 -9.93 6.93 7.72
C TYR A 102 -10.14 5.66 6.90
N ARG A 103 -11.29 5.03 7.09
CA ARG A 103 -11.70 3.80 6.40
C ARG A 103 -12.60 4.14 5.22
N TYR A 104 -12.24 3.59 4.06
CA TYR A 104 -12.99 3.65 2.81
C TYR A 104 -13.30 2.23 2.32
N SER A 105 -14.36 2.07 1.55
CA SER A 105 -14.58 0.86 0.76
C SER A 105 -13.47 0.68 -0.27
N SER A 106 -13.35 -0.52 -0.84
CA SER A 106 -12.41 -0.79 -1.94
C SER A 106 -12.69 0.03 -3.22
N SER A 107 -13.87 0.65 -3.32
CA SER A 107 -14.30 1.56 -4.38
C SER A 107 -14.20 3.06 -4.03
N GLY A 108 -13.72 3.40 -2.83
CA GLY A 108 -13.46 4.79 -2.43
C GLY A 108 -14.59 5.52 -1.71
N SER A 109 -15.67 4.85 -1.34
CA SER A 109 -16.71 5.44 -0.49
C SER A 109 -16.25 5.50 0.96
N TYR A 110 -16.35 6.66 1.60
CA TYR A 110 -16.02 6.80 3.02
C TYR A 110 -16.95 5.95 3.90
N VAL A 111 -16.39 5.30 4.92
CA VAL A 111 -17.10 4.42 5.85
C VAL A 111 -17.07 4.97 7.27
N SER A 112 -15.88 5.23 7.81
CA SER A 112 -15.69 5.64 9.21
C SER A 112 -14.27 6.15 9.45
N CYS A 113 -13.98 6.68 10.63
CA CYS A 113 -12.62 6.89 11.09
C CYS A 113 -12.48 6.44 12.55
N PHE A 114 -11.25 6.17 12.98
CA PHE A 114 -10.92 5.93 14.37
C PHE A 114 -9.66 6.69 14.78
N SER A 115 -9.64 7.16 16.02
CA SER A 115 -8.48 7.83 16.61
C SER A 115 -7.28 6.88 16.65
N GLN A 116 -6.11 7.42 16.36
CA GLN A 116 -4.82 6.76 16.57
C GLN A 116 -4.09 7.31 17.80
N ASP A 117 -4.64 8.33 18.45
CA ASP A 117 -4.14 8.82 19.73
C ASP A 117 -4.47 7.79 20.84
N CYS A 118 -3.50 7.55 21.73
CA CYS A 118 -3.59 6.60 22.85
C CYS A 118 -4.00 7.25 24.18
#